data_AF-M8BS95-F1
#
_entry.id   AF-M8BS95-F1
#
_cell.length_a   1.000
_cell.length_b   1.000
_cell.length_c   1.000
_cell.angle_alpha   90.00
_cell.angle_beta   90.00
_cell.angle_gamma   90.00
#
_symmetry.space_group_name_H-M   'P 1'
#
loop_
_entity.id
_entity.type
_entity.pdbx_description
1 polymer ?
#
loop_
_entity_poly.entity_id
_entity_poly.type
_entity_poly.pdbx_seq_one_letter_code
_entity_poly.pdbx_strand_id
1 'polypeptide(L)'
;MLGVATFSVAVFLLRFLPLRLVDRLLVLLAGLFLGGDLAKLGLRRPSHGGPLELKNSKGRTPVLDIGALDKIRAGEIKIVPGVKRMEAGGAELVDGRFVAADAGILATGYHSNVPQWLKGSDFFSGEGYPKVEFPEGWKGESGLYSVGFTRRGLAGLSLDAVRVASDIATEYHTTSPSPSPSSSILPQPTQLVPCSQAET
;
A
#
# COMPACT_ATOMS: atom_id res chain seq x y z
N MET A 1 0.40 -20.66 -11.98
CA MET A 1 0.49 -22.13 -11.80
C MET A 1 0.33 -22.44 -10.31
N LEU A 2 -0.38 -23.52 -9.94
CA LEU A 2 -0.92 -23.89 -8.60
C LEU A 2 -2.26 -23.27 -8.16
N GLY A 3 -2.83 -22.31 -8.89
CA GLY A 3 -4.16 -21.75 -8.59
C GLY A 3 -4.26 -20.90 -7.31
N VAL A 4 -3.18 -20.82 -6.52
CA VAL A 4 -3.08 -20.01 -5.30
C VAL A 4 -2.23 -18.78 -5.60
N ALA A 5 -2.67 -17.60 -5.15
CA ALA A 5 -1.90 -16.38 -5.30
C ALA A 5 -0.57 -16.45 -4.52
N THR A 6 0.53 -16.02 -5.14
CA THR A 6 1.86 -15.96 -4.49
C THR A 6 1.81 -15.16 -3.17
N PHE A 7 0.96 -14.14 -3.12
CA PHE A 7 0.74 -13.37 -1.90
C PHE A 7 0.09 -14.19 -0.77
N SER A 8 -0.83 -15.09 -1.07
CA SER A 8 -1.45 -15.97 -0.06
C SER A 8 -0.42 -16.92 0.54
N VAL A 9 0.47 -17.48 -0.28
CA VAL A 9 1.60 -18.31 0.18
C VAL A 9 2.54 -17.48 1.07
N ALA A 10 2.86 -16.24 0.66
CA ALA A 10 3.69 -15.33 1.45
C ALA A 10 3.08 -15.06 2.84
N VAL A 11 1.79 -14.72 2.91
CA VAL A 11 1.09 -14.45 4.17
C VAL A 11 1.03 -15.69 5.06
N PHE A 12 0.80 -16.87 4.48
CA PHE A 12 0.83 -18.12 5.23
C PHE A 12 2.21 -18.40 5.85
N LEU A 13 3.28 -18.23 5.08
CA LEU A 13 4.65 -18.44 5.56
C LEU A 13 5.06 -17.46 6.67
N LEU A 14 4.58 -16.21 6.61
CA LEU A 14 4.81 -15.21 7.65
C LEU A 14 4.26 -15.60 9.02
N ARG A 15 3.34 -16.58 9.10
CA ARG A 15 2.86 -17.13 10.38
C ARG A 15 3.91 -17.96 11.10
N PHE A 16 4.90 -18.49 10.38
CA PHE A 16 5.86 -19.46 10.93
C PHE A 16 7.33 -19.03 10.78
N LEU A 17 7.64 -18.12 9.85
CA LEU A 17 9.01 -17.75 9.50
C LEU A 17 9.22 -16.23 9.61
N PRO A 18 10.45 -15.79 9.95
CA PRO A 18 10.78 -14.37 9.99
C PRO A 18 10.71 -13.75 8.59
N LEU A 19 10.31 -12.47 8.52
CA LEU A 19 10.05 -11.73 7.27
C LEU A 19 11.18 -11.87 6.23
N ARG A 20 12.44 -11.69 6.66
CA ARG A 20 13.60 -11.79 5.76
C ARG A 20 13.76 -13.16 5.12
N LEU A 21 13.39 -14.23 5.84
CA LEU A 21 13.47 -15.59 5.32
C LEU A 21 12.36 -15.84 4.30
N VAL A 22 11.13 -15.39 4.60
CA VAL A 22 10.01 -15.45 3.66
C VAL A 22 10.35 -14.69 2.38
N ASP A 23 10.89 -13.48 2.49
CA ASP A 23 11.30 -12.67 1.35
C ASP A 23 12.37 -13.36 0.48
N ARG A 24 13.39 -13.96 1.09
CA ARG A 24 14.40 -14.75 0.34
C ARG A 24 13.78 -15.92 -0.40
N LEU A 25 12.86 -16.65 0.26
CA LEU A 25 12.15 -17.76 -0.35
C LEU A 25 11.29 -17.28 -1.52
N LEU A 26 10.55 -16.18 -1.37
CA LEU A 26 9.76 -15.59 -2.46
C LEU A 26 10.61 -15.19 -3.66
N VAL A 27 11.78 -14.58 -3.43
CA VAL A 27 12.71 -14.18 -4.50
C VAL A 27 13.27 -15.41 -5.24
N LEU A 28 13.58 -16.48 -4.51
CA LEU A 28 14.03 -17.75 -5.07
C LEU A 28 12.92 -18.41 -5.91
N LEU A 29 11.72 -18.53 -5.35
CA LEU A 29 10.56 -19.09 -6.06
C LEU A 29 10.20 -18.26 -7.30
N ALA A 30 10.27 -16.93 -7.21
CA ALA A 30 10.08 -16.05 -8.36
C ALA A 30 11.15 -16.29 -9.44
N GLY A 31 12.41 -16.53 -9.06
CA GLY A 31 13.45 -16.94 -10.02
C GLY A 31 13.13 -18.26 -10.72
N LEU A 32 12.64 -19.26 -9.98
CA LEU A 32 12.30 -20.57 -10.52
C LEU A 32 11.06 -20.51 -11.44
N PHE A 33 10.00 -19.85 -11.00
CA PHE A 33 8.71 -19.85 -11.71
C PHE A 33 8.60 -18.80 -12.82
N LEU A 34 9.32 -17.68 -12.72
CA LEU A 34 9.28 -16.62 -13.74
C LEU A 34 10.35 -16.81 -14.84
N GLY A 35 10.98 -17.98 -14.93
CA GLY A 35 11.94 -18.28 -16.00
C GLY A 35 13.29 -17.59 -15.84
N GLY A 36 13.76 -17.45 -14.59
CA GLY A 36 15.10 -16.97 -14.26
C GLY A 36 15.23 -15.46 -14.13
N ASP A 37 16.30 -14.91 -14.70
CA ASP A 37 16.67 -13.49 -14.56
C ASP A 37 15.90 -12.60 -15.53
N LEU A 38 14.93 -11.84 -14.99
CA LEU A 38 14.12 -10.89 -15.74
C LEU A 38 14.87 -9.60 -16.10
N ALA A 39 16.09 -9.38 -15.59
CA ALA A 39 16.89 -8.23 -15.99
C ALA A 39 17.23 -8.25 -17.49
N LYS A 40 17.30 -9.45 -18.09
CA LYS A 40 17.45 -9.64 -19.55
C LYS A 40 16.27 -9.08 -20.36
N LEU A 41 15.10 -9.01 -19.74
CA LEU A 41 13.90 -8.39 -20.31
C LEU A 41 13.79 -6.90 -19.95
N GLY A 42 14.74 -6.35 -19.17
CA GLY A 42 14.70 -4.98 -18.66
C GLY A 42 14.01 -4.82 -17.30
N LEU A 43 13.44 -5.89 -16.74
CA LEU A 43 12.82 -5.86 -15.40
C LEU A 43 13.87 -6.10 -14.32
N ARG A 44 14.42 -5.00 -13.78
CA ARG A 44 15.43 -5.07 -12.72
C ARG A 44 14.76 -5.24 -11.35
N ARG A 45 15.27 -6.20 -10.57
CA ARG A 45 14.88 -6.35 -9.17
C ARG A 45 15.54 -5.26 -8.32
N PRO A 46 14.89 -4.80 -7.24
CA PRO A 46 15.52 -3.92 -6.25
C PRO A 46 16.80 -4.53 -5.68
N SER A 47 17.82 -3.71 -5.44
CA SER A 47 19.12 -4.16 -4.91
C SER A 47 19.08 -4.58 -3.44
N HIS A 48 18.07 -4.11 -2.69
CA HIS A 48 17.93 -4.35 -1.26
C HIS A 48 16.48 -4.65 -0.88
N GLY A 49 16.32 -5.54 0.09
CA GLY A 49 15.03 -5.99 0.63
C GLY A 49 14.27 -6.91 -0.31
N GLY A 50 13.35 -7.69 0.25
CA GLY A 50 12.40 -8.48 -0.54
C GLY A 50 11.05 -7.77 -0.71
N PRO A 51 10.10 -8.41 -1.41
CA PRO A 51 8.81 -7.81 -1.72
C PRO A 51 8.00 -7.41 -0.48
N LEU A 52 8.06 -8.17 0.60
CA LEU A 52 7.31 -7.87 1.83
C LEU A 52 8.01 -6.79 2.66
N GLU A 53 9.34 -6.80 2.72
CA GLU A 53 10.14 -5.76 3.37
C GLU A 53 9.91 -4.41 2.71
N LEU A 54 9.98 -4.36 1.37
CA LEU A 54 9.75 -3.14 0.59
C LEU A 54 8.31 -2.63 0.71
N LYS A 55 7.33 -3.55 0.79
CA LYS A 55 5.94 -3.19 1.09
C LYS A 55 5.85 -2.53 2.47
N ASN A 56 6.42 -3.13 3.50
CA ASN A 56 6.29 -2.65 4.88
C ASN A 56 7.06 -1.35 5.15
N SER A 57 8.25 -1.21 4.56
CA SER A 57 9.14 -0.06 4.82
C SER A 57 8.90 1.11 3.88
N LYS A 58 8.66 0.83 2.58
CA LYS A 58 8.57 1.86 1.53
C LYS A 58 7.18 1.99 0.93
N GLY A 59 6.19 1.20 1.39
CA GLY A 59 4.85 1.16 0.78
C GLY A 59 4.84 0.59 -0.64
N ARG A 60 5.93 -0.07 -1.07
CA ARG A 60 6.06 -0.59 -2.44
C ARG A 60 5.52 -2.01 -2.51
N THR A 61 4.25 -2.12 -2.87
CA THR A 61 3.59 -3.43 -3.04
C THR A 61 4.10 -4.10 -4.33
N PRO A 62 4.46 -5.39 -4.30
CA PRO A 62 4.84 -6.11 -5.51
C PRO A 62 3.69 -6.16 -6.52
N VAL A 63 4.03 -6.06 -7.80
CA VAL A 63 3.04 -6.13 -8.90
C VAL A 63 2.46 -7.55 -8.98
N LEU A 64 1.13 -7.64 -9.00
CA LEU A 64 0.43 -8.86 -9.35
C LEU A 64 0.40 -8.97 -10.88
N ASP A 65 1.13 -9.93 -11.42
CA ASP A 65 1.13 -10.20 -12.84
C ASP A 65 0.08 -11.27 -13.20
N ILE A 66 -0.76 -10.93 -14.19
CA ILE A 66 -1.78 -11.82 -14.76
C ILE A 66 -1.54 -12.10 -16.25
N GLY A 67 -0.39 -11.68 -16.81
CA GLY A 67 -0.05 -11.90 -18.22
C GLY A 67 0.77 -10.79 -18.87
N ALA A 68 1.14 -9.74 -18.13
CA ALA A 68 2.02 -8.69 -18.62
C ALA A 68 3.43 -9.22 -18.92
N LEU A 69 3.94 -10.13 -18.09
CA LEU A 69 5.25 -10.73 -18.33
C LEU A 69 5.28 -11.56 -19.62
N ASP A 70 4.19 -12.25 -19.94
CA ASP A 70 4.10 -13.04 -21.18
C ASP A 70 4.08 -12.13 -22.41
N LYS A 71 3.36 -11.00 -22.36
CA LYS A 71 3.40 -9.97 -23.40
C LYS A 71 4.78 -9.32 -23.57
N ILE A 72 5.52 -9.14 -22.47
CA ILE A 72 6.92 -8.67 -22.51
C ILE A 72 7.80 -9.71 -23.22
N ARG A 73 7.66 -11.00 -22.87
CA ARG A 73 8.42 -12.08 -23.52
C ARG A 73 8.09 -12.24 -25.00
N ALA A 74 6.83 -12.04 -25.38
CA ALA A 74 6.37 -12.07 -26.77
C ALA A 74 6.84 -10.84 -27.59
N GLY A 75 7.38 -9.81 -26.95
CA GLY A 75 7.83 -8.58 -27.59
C GLY A 75 6.70 -7.59 -27.90
N GLU A 76 5.47 -7.88 -27.49
CA GLU A 76 4.32 -6.97 -27.58
C GLU A 76 4.48 -5.75 -26.68
N ILE A 77 5.10 -5.94 -25.50
CA ILE A 77 5.46 -4.86 -24.58
C ILE A 77 6.98 -4.71 -24.57
N LYS A 78 7.47 -3.56 -25.06
CA LYS A 78 8.89 -3.23 -25.05
C LYS A 78 9.23 -2.42 -23.79
N ILE A 79 10.16 -2.95 -23.00
CA ILE A 79 10.71 -2.21 -21.86
C ILE A 79 11.79 -1.28 -22.39
N VAL A 80 11.65 0.00 -22.06
CA VAL A 80 12.59 1.06 -22.43
C VAL A 80 13.15 1.74 -21.18
N PRO A 81 14.33 2.39 -21.28
CA PRO A 81 14.83 3.26 -20.22
C PRO A 81 13.86 4.40 -19.86
N GLY A 82 14.16 5.10 -18.76
CA GLY A 82 13.35 6.22 -18.31
C GLY A 82 13.16 7.29 -19.39
N VAL A 83 12.01 7.95 -19.34
CA VAL A 83 11.72 9.11 -20.19
C VAL A 83 12.50 10.32 -19.67
N LYS A 84 13.22 11.00 -20.57
CA LYS A 84 13.95 12.24 -20.29
C LYS A 84 13.06 13.46 -20.51
N ARG A 85 12.34 13.51 -21.64
CA ARG A 85 11.31 14.52 -21.92
C ARG A 85 10.26 14.00 -22.89
N MET A 86 9.05 14.52 -22.75
CA MET A 86 7.96 14.31 -23.72
C MET A 86 8.10 15.31 -24.86
N GLU A 87 7.83 14.87 -26.08
CA GLU A 87 7.86 15.71 -27.28
C GLU A 87 6.62 15.46 -28.13
N ALA A 88 6.38 16.30 -29.13
CA ALA A 88 5.30 16.07 -30.08
C ALA A 88 5.51 14.71 -30.78
N GLY A 89 4.52 13.83 -30.70
CA GLY A 89 4.55 12.50 -31.32
C GLY A 89 5.34 11.43 -30.56
N GLY A 90 5.81 11.69 -29.33
CA GLY A 90 6.54 10.67 -28.58
C GLY A 90 7.32 11.15 -27.35
N ALA A 91 8.44 10.49 -27.06
CA ALA A 91 9.31 10.80 -25.94
C ALA A 91 10.79 10.53 -26.24
N GLU A 92 11.68 11.42 -25.79
CA GLU A 92 13.13 11.17 -25.73
C GLU A 92 13.43 10.38 -24.45
N LEU A 93 14.20 9.30 -24.59
CA LEU A 93 14.66 8.46 -23.49
C LEU A 93 15.98 8.98 -22.90
N VAL A 94 16.32 8.55 -21.69
CA VAL A 94 17.59 8.93 -21.02
C VAL A 94 18.85 8.49 -21.77
N ASP A 95 18.75 7.53 -22.68
CA ASP A 95 19.85 7.08 -23.54
C ASP A 95 19.93 7.83 -24.89
N GLY A 96 19.09 8.85 -25.09
CA GLY A 96 19.06 9.69 -26.29
C GLY A 96 18.20 9.12 -27.43
N ARG A 97 17.62 7.92 -27.30
CA ARG A 97 16.70 7.38 -28.31
C ARG A 97 15.34 8.07 -28.25
N PHE A 98 14.65 8.16 -29.39
CA PHE A 98 13.28 8.64 -29.49
C PHE A 98 12.30 7.46 -29.63
N VAL A 99 11.20 7.50 -28.89
CA VAL A 99 10.09 6.54 -29.01
C VAL A 99 8.86 7.26 -29.51
N ALA A 100 8.42 6.93 -30.72
CA ALA A 100 7.17 7.43 -31.27
C ALA A 100 5.97 6.78 -30.57
N ALA A 101 4.95 7.58 -30.26
CA ALA A 101 3.71 7.10 -29.64
C ALA A 101 2.53 8.02 -29.99
N ASP A 102 1.37 7.41 -30.26
CA ASP A 102 0.13 8.14 -30.53
C ASP A 102 -0.52 8.68 -29.24
N ALA A 103 -0.24 8.04 -28.10
CA ALA A 103 -0.77 8.41 -26.79
C ALA A 103 0.25 8.15 -25.67
N GLY A 104 0.18 8.96 -24.61
CA GLY A 104 0.97 8.81 -23.39
C GLY A 104 0.09 8.63 -22.15
N ILE A 105 0.44 7.68 -21.29
CA ILE A 105 -0.25 7.44 -20.01
C ILE A 105 0.74 7.65 -18.87
N LEU A 106 0.50 8.64 -18.01
CA LEU A 106 1.33 8.93 -16.84
C LEU A 106 0.88 8.10 -15.64
N ALA A 107 1.36 6.86 -15.56
CA ALA A 107 1.11 5.94 -14.45
C ALA A 107 2.21 6.01 -13.36
N THR A 108 2.63 7.22 -12.97
CA THR A 108 3.78 7.45 -12.07
C THR A 108 3.44 7.39 -10.57
N GLY A 109 2.19 7.10 -10.21
CA GLY A 109 1.72 7.03 -8.83
C GLY A 109 1.42 8.40 -8.21
N TYR A 110 1.30 8.44 -6.88
CA TYR A 110 0.90 9.62 -6.10
C TYR A 110 1.92 9.95 -5.01
N HIS A 111 1.94 11.23 -4.61
CA HIS A 111 2.64 11.72 -3.43
C HIS A 111 1.64 12.25 -2.40
N SER A 112 1.95 12.07 -1.12
CA SER A 112 1.13 12.65 -0.05
C SER A 112 1.25 14.17 -0.07
N ASN A 113 0.12 14.87 -0.02
CA ASN A 113 0.07 16.32 0.07
C ASN A 113 -0.20 16.82 1.50
N VAL A 114 -0.16 15.94 2.52
CA VAL A 114 -0.35 16.29 3.93
C VAL A 114 0.43 17.54 4.35
N PRO A 115 1.73 17.67 4.03
CA PRO A 115 2.52 18.85 4.43
C PRO A 115 2.06 20.16 3.78
N GLN A 116 1.25 20.09 2.72
CA GLN A 116 0.73 21.27 2.03
C GLN A 116 -0.44 21.91 2.78
N TRP A 117 -1.29 21.12 3.46
CA TRP A 117 -2.49 21.61 4.14
C TRP A 117 -2.42 21.52 5.66
N LEU A 118 -1.77 20.51 6.23
CA LEU A 118 -1.59 20.39 7.67
C LEU A 118 -0.38 21.22 8.10
N LYS A 119 -0.63 22.41 8.63
CA LYS A 119 0.42 23.34 9.11
C LYS A 119 0.54 23.29 10.63
N GLY A 120 1.73 23.63 11.14
CA GLY A 120 1.98 23.75 12.58
C GLY A 120 1.97 22.43 13.35
N SER A 121 2.02 21.29 12.66
CA SER A 121 2.06 19.97 13.27
C SER A 121 3.39 19.29 12.98
N ASP A 122 4.03 18.77 14.03
CA ASP A 122 5.20 17.93 13.93
C ASP A 122 4.88 16.44 13.72
N PHE A 123 3.61 16.11 13.50
CA PHE A 123 3.14 14.72 13.43
C PHE A 123 3.58 14.00 12.14
N PHE A 124 3.63 14.72 11.02
CA PHE A 124 4.01 14.18 9.70
C PHE A 124 5.40 14.63 9.26
N SER A 125 6.10 13.77 8.52
CA SER A 125 7.35 14.07 7.84
C SER A 125 7.12 14.91 6.58
N GLY A 126 8.20 15.40 5.98
CA GLY A 126 8.14 16.13 4.69
C GLY A 126 7.60 15.28 3.52
N GLU A 127 7.61 13.95 3.64
CA GLU A 127 6.99 13.05 2.67
C GLU A 127 5.49 12.83 2.90
N GLY A 128 4.92 13.44 3.96
CA GLY A 128 3.51 13.34 4.29
C GLY A 128 3.11 11.99 4.90
N TYR A 129 4.01 11.39 5.69
CA TYR A 129 3.74 10.20 6.52
C TYR A 129 4.02 10.49 8.00
N PRO A 130 3.36 9.82 8.97
CA PRO A 130 3.67 9.97 10.39
C PRO A 130 5.16 9.75 10.67
N LYS A 131 5.75 10.59 11.53
CA LYS A 131 7.17 10.46 11.90
C LYS A 131 7.42 9.21 12.75
N VAL A 132 6.46 8.84 13.59
CA VAL A 132 6.49 7.59 14.36
C VAL A 132 6.11 6.44 13.44
N GLU A 133 6.94 5.41 13.41
CA GLU A 133 6.69 4.24 12.58
C GLU A 133 5.49 3.42 13.07
N PHE A 134 4.91 2.64 12.15
CA PHE A 134 3.89 1.66 12.50
C PHE A 134 4.44 0.66 13.56
N PRO A 135 3.65 0.28 14.59
CA PRO A 135 2.21 0.48 14.69
C PRO A 135 1.76 1.74 15.43
N GLU A 136 2.66 2.55 15.99
CA GLU A 136 2.28 3.61 16.95
C GLU A 136 2.12 5.01 16.35
N GLY A 137 2.29 5.17 15.03
CA GLY A 137 2.14 6.46 14.33
C GLY A 137 0.71 6.99 14.13
N TRP A 138 -0.29 6.39 14.78
CA TRP A 138 -1.72 6.69 14.55
C TRP A 138 -2.27 7.82 15.42
N LYS A 139 -1.66 8.14 16.58
CA LYS A 139 -2.08 9.21 17.50
C LYS A 139 -1.08 10.35 17.53
N GLY A 140 -1.55 11.57 17.27
CA GLY A 140 -0.82 12.82 17.41
C GLY A 140 -1.30 13.61 18.64
N GLU A 141 -0.86 14.86 18.74
CA GLU A 141 -1.27 15.76 19.82
C GLU A 141 -2.61 16.44 19.53
N SER A 142 -3.24 17.01 20.55
CA SER A 142 -4.44 17.87 20.42
C SER A 142 -5.61 17.21 19.67
N GLY A 143 -5.83 15.91 19.87
CA GLY A 143 -6.91 15.15 19.22
C GLY A 143 -6.68 14.88 17.73
N LEU A 144 -5.46 15.06 17.23
CA LEU A 144 -5.09 14.73 15.85
C LEU A 144 -4.79 13.24 15.72
N TYR A 145 -5.36 12.59 14.70
CA TYR A 145 -5.13 11.18 14.39
C TYR A 145 -4.68 10.99 12.94
N SER A 146 -3.95 9.91 12.67
CA SER A 146 -3.62 9.46 11.32
C SER A 146 -4.19 8.06 11.07
N VAL A 147 -4.90 7.90 9.96
CA VAL A 147 -5.50 6.63 9.55
C VAL A 147 -5.11 6.34 8.11
N GLY A 148 -4.39 5.23 7.88
CA GLY A 148 -3.99 4.82 6.53
C GLY A 148 -2.72 5.45 5.98
N PHE A 149 -2.03 6.27 6.77
CA PHE A 149 -0.76 6.89 6.37
C PHE A 149 0.47 6.04 6.74
N THR A 150 0.27 4.82 7.26
CA THR A 150 1.34 3.95 7.78
C THR A 150 2.04 3.10 6.71
N ARG A 151 1.71 3.29 5.41
CA ARG A 151 2.26 2.50 4.27
C ARG A 151 2.03 0.99 4.37
N ARG A 152 1.08 0.56 5.22
CA ARG A 152 0.72 -0.84 5.46
C ARG A 152 -0.44 -1.34 4.60
N GLY A 153 -0.99 -0.49 3.74
CA GLY A 153 -2.17 -0.78 2.91
C GLY A 153 -3.45 -0.95 3.76
N LEU A 154 -4.44 -1.66 3.22
CA LEU A 154 -5.77 -1.81 3.84
C LEU A 154 -5.72 -2.45 5.24
N ALA A 155 -4.80 -3.39 5.47
CA ALA A 155 -4.66 -4.02 6.78
C ALA A 155 -4.19 -3.02 7.86
N GLY A 156 -3.25 -2.13 7.50
CA GLY A 156 -2.81 -1.08 8.42
C GLY A 156 -3.87 -0.01 8.63
N LEU A 157 -4.53 0.42 7.55
CA LEU A 157 -5.68 1.33 7.62
C LEU A 157 -6.73 0.84 8.62
N SER A 158 -7.09 -0.45 8.54
CA SER A 158 -8.06 -1.05 9.46
C SER A 158 -7.57 -1.05 10.91
N LEU A 159 -6.28 -1.33 11.15
CA LEU A 159 -5.73 -1.31 12.51
C LEU A 159 -5.73 0.10 13.09
N ASP A 160 -5.28 1.07 12.29
CA ASP A 160 -5.27 2.49 12.67
C ASP A 160 -6.69 2.96 13.00
N ALA A 161 -7.68 2.64 12.15
CA ALA A 161 -9.08 3.01 12.36
C ALA A 161 -9.67 2.44 13.66
N VAL A 162 -9.42 1.17 13.98
CA VAL A 162 -9.89 0.54 15.22
C VAL A 162 -9.26 1.19 16.44
N ARG A 163 -7.96 1.50 16.40
CA ARG A 163 -7.26 2.18 17.50
C ARG A 163 -7.79 3.58 17.74
N VAL A 164 -7.96 4.37 16.67
CA VAL A 164 -8.53 5.72 16.73
C VAL A 164 -9.94 5.69 17.30
N ALA A 165 -10.80 4.78 16.82
CA ALA A 165 -12.17 4.66 17.33
C ALA A 165 -12.21 4.32 18.83
N SER A 166 -11.36 3.39 19.29
CA SER A 166 -11.26 3.01 20.70
C SER A 166 -10.78 4.17 21.58
N ASP A 167 -9.83 4.95 21.09
CA ASP A 167 -9.27 6.10 21.80
C ASP A 167 -10.32 7.21 21.94
N ILE A 168 -11.01 7.57 20.85
CA ILE A 168 -12.12 8.54 20.87
C ILE A 168 -13.23 8.11 21.82
N ALA A 169 -13.62 6.83 21.80
CA ALA A 169 -14.64 6.32 22.71
C ALA A 169 -14.22 6.44 24.18
N THR A 170 -12.95 6.15 24.48
CA THR A 170 -12.38 6.27 25.83
C THR A 170 -12.38 7.74 26.29
N GLU A 171 -11.93 8.65 25.43
CA GLU A 171 -11.93 10.08 25.72
C GLU A 171 -13.34 10.62 25.92
N TYR A 172 -14.31 10.21 25.09
CA TYR A 172 -15.71 10.58 25.22
C TYR A 172 -16.31 10.14 26.57
N HIS A 173 -16.07 8.89 26.98
CA HIS A 173 -16.57 8.39 28.26
C HIS A 173 -15.90 9.02 29.48
N THR A 174 -14.64 9.45 29.36
CA THR A 174 -13.90 10.09 30.45
C THR A 174 -14.30 11.56 30.63
N THR A 175 -14.64 12.25 29.54
CA THR A 175 -15.02 13.67 29.56
C THR A 175 -16.52 13.90 29.66
N SER A 176 -17.35 12.89 29.39
CA SER A 176 -18.80 12.97 29.60
C SER A 176 -19.11 12.82 31.10
N PRO A 177 -19.87 13.74 31.72
CA PRO A 177 -20.35 13.53 33.08
C PRO A 177 -21.20 12.25 33.12
N SER A 178 -21.07 11.46 34.19
CA SER A 178 -21.89 10.26 34.37
C SER A 178 -23.36 10.62 34.15
N PRO A 179 -24.13 9.85 33.34
CA PRO A 179 -25.56 10.08 33.26
C PRO A 179 -26.12 10.03 34.68
N SER A 180 -26.69 11.14 35.14
CA SER A 180 -27.43 11.16 36.40
C SER A 180 -28.47 10.03 36.35
N PRO A 181 -28.73 9.31 37.46
CA PRO A 181 -29.67 8.21 37.47
C PRO A 181 -31.08 8.79 37.33
N SER A 182 -31.51 9.04 36.10
CA SER A 182 -32.88 9.48 35.79
C SER A 182 -33.37 8.79 34.53
N SER A 183 -34.30 7.86 34.77
CA SER A 183 -35.21 7.18 33.84
C SER A 183 -34.59 6.57 32.57
N SER A 184 -34.49 5.24 32.62
CA SER A 184 -34.44 4.31 31.50
C SER A 184 -35.22 4.79 30.27
N ILE A 185 -34.50 5.24 29.24
CA ILE A 185 -34.92 5.09 27.86
C ILE A 185 -33.79 4.31 27.19
N LEU A 186 -33.90 2.98 27.23
CA LEU A 186 -33.04 2.10 26.44
C LEU A 186 -33.31 2.40 24.95
N PRO A 187 -32.30 2.78 24.15
CA PRO A 187 -32.45 2.72 22.71
C PRO A 187 -32.64 1.24 22.32
N GLN A 188 -33.72 0.93 21.62
CA GLN A 188 -33.91 -0.41 21.07
C GLN A 188 -32.75 -0.74 20.11
N PRO A 189 -32.25 -1.99 20.11
CA PRO A 189 -31.19 -2.38 19.23
C PRO A 189 -31.64 -2.21 17.78
N THR A 190 -30.98 -1.31 17.06
CA THR A 190 -31.09 -1.22 15.61
C THR A 190 -30.73 -2.59 15.04
N GLN A 191 -31.71 -3.25 14.42
CA GLN A 191 -31.46 -4.50 13.70
C GLN A 191 -30.42 -4.21 12.60
N LEU A 192 -29.26 -4.84 12.71
CA LEU A 192 -28.27 -4.86 11.64
C LEU A 192 -28.91 -5.59 10.45
N VAL A 193 -29.19 -4.85 9.38
CA VAL A 193 -29.60 -5.44 8.10
C VAL A 193 -28.40 -6.22 7.54
N PRO A 194 -28.52 -7.54 7.28
CA PRO A 194 -27.43 -8.31 6.71
C PRO A 194 -27.06 -7.77 5.34
N CYS A 195 -25.76 -7.55 5.11
CA CYS A 195 -25.20 -7.23 3.81
C CYS A 195 -25.19 -8.50 2.94
N SER A 196 -26.38 -8.89 2.48
CA SER A 196 -26.61 -9.90 1.46
C SER A 196 -27.80 -9.38 0.70
N GLN A 197 -27.52 -8.72 -0.43
CA GLN A 197 -28.39 -8.40 -1.59
C GLN A 197 -27.87 -7.10 -2.21
N ALA A 198 -26.72 -7.19 -2.88
CA ALA A 198 -26.25 -6.20 -3.85
C ALA A 198 -25.35 -6.91 -4.87
N GLU A 199 -25.92 -7.91 -5.54
CA GLU A 199 -25.43 -8.39 -6.83
C GLU A 199 -26.60 -8.35 -7.81
N THR A 200 -26.56 -7.37 -8.70
CA THR A 200 -27.04 -7.40 -10.09
C THR A 200 -26.25 -6.34 -10.84
#